data_AF-A0A2V2UEK7-F1
#
_entry.id   AF-A0A2V2UEK7-F1
#
_cell.length_a   1.000
_cell.length_b   1.000
_cell.length_c   1.000
_cell.angle_alpha   90.00
_cell.angle_beta   90.00
_cell.angle_gamma   90.00
#
_symmetry.space_group_name_H-M   'P 1'
#
loop_
_entity.id
_entity.type
_entity.pdbx_description
1 polymer ?
#
loop_
_entity_poly.entity_id
_entity_poly.type
_entity_poly.pdbx_seq_one_letter_code
_entity_poly.pdbx_strand_id
1 'polypeptide(L)' 'MKHKHPRVDTRMEMDVWFEPKIVIEVIASEITPSPSHKAGANCIRQNYGLALRFPKFTD' A
#
# COMPACT_ATOMS: atom_id res chain seq x y z
N MET A 1 16.63 2.15 -5.93
CA MET A 1 16.45 2.06 -7.40
C MET A 1 16.10 3.44 -7.95
N LYS A 2 16.43 3.74 -9.22
CA LYS A 2 16.12 5.04 -9.84
C LYS A 2 14.64 5.17 -10.28
N HIS A 3 13.89 4.08 -10.31
CA HIS A 3 12.50 4.05 -10.77
C HIS A 3 11.68 3.01 -10.00
N LYS A 4 10.35 3.13 -10.09
CA LYS A 4 9.37 2.18 -9.55
C LYS A 4 9.53 0.81 -10.20
N HIS A 5 9.57 -0.25 -9.38
CA HIS A 5 9.61 -1.62 -9.87
C HIS A 5 8.33 -1.98 -10.65
N PRO A 6 8.40 -2.66 -11.82
CA PRO A 6 7.22 -2.94 -12.66
C PRO A 6 6.08 -3.71 -11.97
N ARG A 7 6.43 -4.56 -10.99
CA ARG A 7 5.47 -5.32 -10.16
C ARG A 7 4.76 -4.50 -9.08
N VAL A 8 5.15 -3.24 -8.87
CA VAL A 8 4.57 -2.38 -7.82
C VAL A 8 3.54 -1.45 -8.43
N ASP A 9 2.28 -1.64 -8.03
CA ASP A 9 1.18 -0.76 -8.42
C ASP A 9 0.76 0.16 -7.26
N THR A 10 0.92 1.47 -7.43
CA THR A 10 0.60 2.49 -6.43
C THR A 10 0.27 3.82 -7.10
N ARG A 11 -0.52 4.66 -6.42
CA ARG A 11 -0.78 6.07 -6.80
C ARG A 11 0.10 7.06 -6.02
N MET A 12 0.95 6.56 -5.14
CA MET A 12 1.79 7.37 -4.27
C MET A 12 3.16 7.56 -4.91
N GLU A 13 3.71 8.77 -4.73
CA GLU A 13 5.10 9.08 -5.07
C GLU A 13 6.00 8.69 -3.89
N MET A 14 7.18 8.15 -4.21
CA MET A 14 8.16 7.69 -3.23
C MET A 14 9.50 8.31 -3.56
N ASP A 15 10.19 8.81 -2.54
CA ASP A 15 11.54 9.37 -2.70
C ASP A 15 12.55 8.28 -3.08
N VAL A 16 12.33 7.05 -2.59
CA VAL A 16 13.23 5.91 -2.80
C VAL A 16 12.42 4.66 -3.16
N TRP A 17 12.86 3.96 -4.21
CA TRP A 17 12.28 2.68 -4.65
C TRP A 17 13.17 1.49 -4.30
N PHE A 18 12.53 0.37 -3.94
CA PHE A 18 13.15 -0.90 -3.58
C PHE A 18 12.63 -2.05 -4.44
N GLU A 19 13.41 -3.12 -4.55
CA GLU A 19 12.95 -4.39 -5.12
C GLU A 19 12.03 -5.11 -4.13
N PRO A 20 10.83 -5.57 -4.54
CA PRO A 20 9.89 -6.24 -3.64
C PRO A 20 10.38 -7.66 -3.29
N LYS A 21 11.07 -7.79 -2.16
CA LYS A 21 11.66 -9.07 -1.69
C LYS A 21 11.48 -9.39 -0.20
N ILE A 22 11.17 -8.39 0.62
CA ILE A 22 10.97 -8.54 2.08
C ILE A 22 9.48 -8.49 2.36
N VAL A 23 9.00 -9.40 3.22
CA VAL A 23 7.66 -9.37 3.81
C VAL A 23 7.80 -8.97 5.28
N ILE A 24 6.94 -8.06 5.72
CA ILE A 24 6.86 -7.61 7.12
C ILE A 24 5.47 -7.91 7.67
N GLU A 25 5.41 -8.28 8.95
CA GLU A 25 4.16 -8.30 9.69
C GLU A 25 3.83 -6.89 10.17
N VAL A 26 2.55 -6.51 10.04
CA VAL A 26 2.04 -5.19 10.41
C VAL A 26 0.69 -5.37 11.07
N ILE A 27 0.51 -4.74 12.23
CA ILE A 27 -0.78 -4.66 12.91
C ILE A 27 -1.44 -3.31 12.64
N ALA A 28 -2.76 -3.29 12.61
CA ALA A 28 -3.55 -2.08 12.39
C ALA A 28 -4.87 -2.14 13.16
N SER A 29 -5.52 -1.00 13.37
CA SER A 29 -6.80 -0.94 14.08
C SER A 29 -7.97 -1.43 13.23
N GLU A 30 -7.98 -1.08 11.94
CA GLU A 30 -9.05 -1.42 10.99
C GLU A 30 -8.57 -1.24 9.53
N ILE A 31 -9.36 -1.77 8.59
CA ILE A 31 -9.22 -1.53 7.15
C ILE A 31 -10.21 -0.43 6.74
N THR A 32 -9.75 0.57 6.00
CA THR A 32 -10.57 1.72 5.57
C THR A 32 -10.47 1.95 4.05
N PRO A 33 -11.54 2.42 3.38
CA PRO A 33 -11.45 2.87 1.99
C PRO A 33 -10.47 4.04 1.83
N SER A 34 -9.56 3.96 0.85
CA SER A 34 -8.54 4.98 0.60
C SER A 34 -8.44 5.36 -0.88
N PRO A 35 -8.40 6.68 -1.20
CA PRO A 35 -8.19 7.14 -2.57
C PRO A 35 -6.74 6.98 -3.03
N SER A 36 -5.77 6.90 -2.11
CA SER A 36 -4.34 6.84 -2.42
C SER A 36 -3.82 5.42 -2.63
N HIS A 37 -4.47 4.42 -2.00
CA HIS A 37 -4.06 3.02 -2.10
C HIS A 37 -4.77 2.30 -3.24
N LYS A 38 -4.08 1.33 -3.84
CA LYS A 38 -4.62 0.49 -4.93
C LYS A 38 -4.97 -0.94 -4.52
N ALA A 39 -4.57 -1.38 -3.33
CA ALA A 39 -4.96 -2.69 -2.81
C ALA A 39 -6.49 -2.79 -2.75
N GLY A 40 -7.07 -3.85 -3.30
CA GLY A 40 -8.53 -4.02 -3.35
C GLY A 40 -9.28 -2.90 -4.10
N ALA A 41 -8.65 -2.27 -5.10
CA ALA A 41 -9.26 -1.17 -5.85
C ALA A 41 -10.64 -1.54 -6.42
N ASN A 42 -11.60 -0.62 -6.28
CA ASN A 42 -12.97 -0.71 -6.76
C ASN A 42 -13.82 -1.85 -6.13
N CYS A 43 -13.32 -2.56 -5.12
CA CYS A 43 -14.08 -3.65 -4.49
C CYS A 43 -15.25 -3.14 -3.63
N ILE A 44 -15.09 -1.98 -2.97
CA ILE A 44 -16.12 -1.40 -2.08
C ILE A 44 -16.66 -0.08 -2.64
N ARG A 45 -15.78 0.76 -3.18
CA ARG A 45 -16.10 2.08 -3.74
C ARG A 45 -15.27 2.33 -4.99
N GLN A 46 -15.91 2.82 -6.04
CA GLN A 46 -15.24 3.18 -7.28
C GLN A 46 -14.11 4.20 -7.04
N ASN A 47 -12.96 3.98 -7.69
CA ASN A 47 -11.71 4.73 -7.58
C ASN A 47 -11.00 4.66 -6.21
N TYR A 48 -11.49 3.86 -5.26
CA TYR A 48 -10.85 3.67 -3.95
C TYR A 48 -10.25 2.27 -3.86
N GLY A 49 -9.07 2.17 -3.26
CA GLY A 49 -8.56 0.93 -2.70
C GLY A 49 -8.80 0.88 -1.19
N LEU A 50 -8.01 0.06 -0.50
CA LEU A 50 -8.07 -0.18 0.93
C LEU A 50 -6.74 0.20 1.57
N ALA A 51 -6.81 0.79 2.76
CA ALA A 51 -5.67 1.14 3.58
C ALA A 51 -5.83 0.59 5.00
N LEU A 52 -4.71 0.29 5.64
CA LEU A 52 -4.64 -0.02 7.06
C LEU A 52 -4.65 1.30 7.84
N ARG A 53 -5.53 1.43 8.83
CA ARG A 53 -5.57 2.61 9.71
C ARG A 53 -4.64 2.41 10.91
N PHE A 54 -3.75 3.37 11.12
CA PHE A 54 -2.72 3.35 12.17
C PHE A 54 -1.82 2.09 12.12
N PRO A 55 -1.18 1.79 10.97
CA PRO A 55 -0.32 0.63 10.84
C PRO A 55 0.92 0.75 11.73
N LYS A 56 1.26 -0.32 12.44
CA LYS A 56 2.46 -0.43 13.28
C LYS A 56 3.26 -1.65 12.87
N PHE A 57 4.56 -1.47 12.74
CA PHE A 57 5.49 -2.58 12.55
C PHE A 57 5.53 -3.44 13.83
N THR A 58 5.57 -4.75 13.64
CA THR A 58 5.76 -5.73 14.70
C THR A 58 7.03 -6.52 14.44
N ASP A 59 7.84 -6.69 15.50
CA ASP A 59 9.05 -7.52 15.50
C ASP A 59 8.72 -9.02 15.61
#